data_AF-A0A1F9FXI5-F1
#
_entry.id   AF-A0A1F9FXI5-F1
#
_cell.length_a   1.000
_cell.length_b   1.000
_cell.length_c   1.000
_cell.angle_alpha   90.00
_cell.angle_beta   90.00
_cell.angle_gamma   90.00
#
_symmetry.space_group_name_H-M   'P 1'
#
loop_
_entity.id
_entity.type
_entity.pdbx_description
1 polymer ?
#
loop_
_entity_poly.entity_id
_entity_poly.type
_entity_poly.pdbx_seq_one_letter_code
_entity_poly.pdbx_strand_id
1 'polypeptide(L)'
;MSLIHDALKKAQQKAYAQAETVKSGASALAPGSVRPPIPRRTLILIAIFIVVAGVISFSALKKKKVTSASLQPKQALSQNSQRVTQAEFDQLKQEALEAYKADQLELAWTKFTAATALDNKDPELWNNLGVVSRRQKNIKKAEEAFQKALKLRPEYPEALHNLAVVKMKQEAYDEAQQLLEKAVALNATYAEAFFHLALLAEQKEDVKTAHEYYRQFLKHQKQMPPHFLDRVRERALALEP
;
A
#
# COMPACT_ATOMS: atom_id res chain seq x y z
N MET A 1 13.45 3.85 8.68
CA MET A 1 12.98 4.02 7.28
C MET A 1 12.63 2.65 6.75
N SER A 2 11.34 2.30 6.68
CA SER A 2 10.87 0.98 6.25
C SER A 2 11.12 0.81 4.75
N LEU A 3 11.76 -0.29 4.33
CA LEU A 3 12.03 -0.63 2.91
C LEU A 3 10.75 -0.61 2.04
N ILE A 4 9.61 -0.75 2.68
CA ILE A 4 8.25 -0.70 2.14
C ILE A 4 7.86 0.74 1.71
N HIS A 5 8.28 1.76 2.48
CA HIS A 5 7.99 3.16 2.20
C HIS A 5 8.61 3.60 0.86
N ASP A 6 9.90 3.32 0.65
CA ASP A 6 10.61 3.72 -0.57
C ASP A 6 10.13 2.97 -1.81
N ALA A 7 9.79 1.68 -1.65
CA ALA A 7 9.20 0.86 -2.69
C ALA A 7 7.83 1.38 -3.16
N LEU A 8 6.95 1.71 -2.20
CA LEU A 8 5.64 2.29 -2.48
C LEU A 8 5.75 3.68 -3.08
N LYS A 9 6.69 4.50 -2.59
CA LYS A 9 6.96 5.84 -3.08
C LYS A 9 7.41 5.81 -4.54
N LYS A 10 8.36 4.95 -4.91
CA LYS A 10 8.80 4.77 -6.31
C LYS A 10 7.68 4.30 -7.23
N ALA A 11 6.86 3.33 -6.78
CA ALA A 11 5.73 2.86 -7.57
C ALA A 11 4.60 3.91 -7.66
N GLN A 12 4.38 4.72 -6.61
CA GLN A 12 3.46 5.85 -6.64
C GLN A 12 3.95 6.97 -7.57
N GLN A 13 5.25 7.25 -7.61
CA GLN A 13 5.85 8.22 -8.53
C GLN A 13 5.66 7.79 -9.99
N LYS A 14 5.84 6.51 -10.30
CA LYS A 14 5.56 5.94 -11.63
C LYS A 14 4.07 6.09 -12.00
N ALA A 15 3.17 5.83 -11.04
CA ALA A 15 1.73 6.04 -11.24
C ALA A 15 1.36 7.53 -11.40
N TYR A 16 2.05 8.44 -10.72
CA TYR A 16 1.87 9.90 -10.87
C TYR A 16 2.26 10.36 -12.28
N ALA A 17 3.39 9.87 -12.80
CA ALA A 17 3.83 10.15 -14.17
C ALA A 17 2.86 9.60 -15.24
N GLN A 18 2.16 8.49 -14.96
CA GLN A 18 1.22 7.85 -15.89
C GLN A 18 -0.21 8.40 -15.81
N ALA A 19 -0.64 8.91 -14.65
CA ALA A 19 -1.98 9.49 -14.51
C ALA A 19 -2.13 10.83 -15.25
N GLU A 20 -1.02 11.53 -15.50
CA GLU A 20 -1.02 12.79 -16.25
C GLU A 20 -0.94 12.61 -17.77
N THR A 21 -0.35 11.51 -18.27
CA THR A 21 -0.35 11.20 -19.72
C THR A 21 -1.75 10.85 -20.24
N VAL A 22 -2.65 10.40 -19.36
CA VAL A 22 -4.04 10.06 -19.73
C VAL A 22 -4.93 11.30 -19.87
N LYS A 23 -4.54 12.46 -19.32
CA LYS A 23 -5.29 13.72 -19.50
C LYS A 23 -4.94 14.48 -20.80
N SER A 24 -3.95 14.02 -21.57
CA SER A 24 -3.58 14.62 -22.87
C SER A 24 -3.75 13.66 -24.06
N GLY A 25 -4.45 12.53 -23.90
CA GLY A 25 -4.55 11.51 -24.94
C GLY A 25 -5.91 10.83 -24.97
N ALA A 26 -6.92 11.50 -25.53
CA ALA A 26 -8.11 10.82 -26.00
C ALA A 26 -7.80 10.23 -27.39
N SER A 27 -7.66 8.90 -27.52
CA SER A 27 -8.11 8.11 -28.69
C SER A 27 -7.78 6.61 -28.56
N ALA A 28 -8.71 5.80 -29.08
CA ALA A 28 -8.61 4.39 -29.49
C ALA A 28 -8.71 3.28 -28.41
N LEU A 29 -9.95 2.81 -28.22
CA LEU A 29 -10.30 1.45 -27.79
C LEU A 29 -10.17 0.46 -28.97
N ALA A 30 -9.71 -0.77 -28.68
CA ALA A 30 -10.01 -1.96 -29.48
C ALA A 30 -10.25 -3.16 -28.53
N PRO A 31 -11.29 -3.99 -28.75
CA PRO A 31 -11.61 -5.12 -27.87
C PRO A 31 -11.08 -6.47 -28.42
N GLY A 32 -10.79 -7.41 -27.52
CA GLY A 32 -10.84 -8.84 -27.84
C GLY A 32 -9.60 -9.67 -27.50
N SER A 33 -9.70 -10.49 -26.45
CA SER A 33 -9.25 -11.89 -26.49
C SER A 33 -9.88 -12.67 -25.32
N VAL A 34 -10.88 -13.47 -25.66
CA VAL A 34 -11.53 -14.41 -24.73
C VAL A 34 -10.61 -15.62 -24.60
N ARG A 35 -10.18 -15.95 -23.37
CA ARG A 35 -9.49 -17.23 -23.10
C ARG A 35 -10.54 -18.35 -23.07
N PRO A 36 -10.28 -19.52 -23.68
CA PRO A 36 -11.23 -20.62 -23.67
C PRO A 36 -11.38 -21.20 -22.25
N PRO A 37 -12.58 -21.63 -21.84
CA PRO A 37 -12.81 -22.25 -20.54
C PRO A 37 -12.16 -23.63 -20.47
N ILE A 38 -11.48 -23.90 -19.35
CA ILE A 38 -10.92 -25.22 -19.04
C ILE A 38 -12.07 -26.22 -18.86
N PRO A 39 -12.08 -27.36 -19.56
CA PRO A 39 -13.16 -28.34 -19.44
C PRO A 39 -13.19 -28.93 -18.03
N ARG A 40 -14.39 -29.04 -17.44
CA ARG A 40 -14.61 -29.51 -16.05
C ARG A 40 -13.95 -30.86 -15.71
N ARG A 41 -13.71 -31.70 -16.73
CA ARG A 41 -13.01 -32.99 -16.60
C ARG A 41 -11.53 -32.84 -16.22
N THR A 42 -10.87 -31.77 -16.67
CA THR A 42 -9.45 -31.51 -16.36
C THR A 42 -9.27 -31.00 -14.93
N LEU A 43 -10.25 -30.28 -14.37
CA LEU A 43 -10.23 -29.83 -12.96
C LEU A 43 -10.40 -31.00 -11.98
N ILE A 44 -11.24 -31.98 -12.31
CA ILE A 44 -11.51 -33.15 -11.45
C ILE A 44 -10.28 -34.07 -11.38
N LEU A 45 -9.55 -34.24 -12.50
CA LEU A 45 -8.33 -35.07 -12.53
C LEU A 45 -7.18 -34.47 -11.71
N ILE A 46 -7.02 -33.14 -11.69
CA ILE A 46 -6.01 -32.46 -10.88
C ILE A 46 -6.31 -32.58 -9.37
N ALA A 47 -7.60 -32.54 -8.98
CA ALA A 47 -8.00 -32.67 -7.59
C ALA A 47 -7.80 -34.09 -7.02
N ILE A 48 -8.03 -35.14 -7.82
CA ILE A 48 -7.86 -36.54 -7.40
C ILE A 48 -6.37 -36.87 -7.17
N PHE A 49 -5.47 -36.31 -7.98
CA PHE A 49 -4.03 -36.55 -7.87
C PHE A 49 -3.42 -35.97 -6.57
N ILE A 50 -3.94 -34.85 -6.08
CA ILE A 50 -3.47 -34.19 -4.84
C ILE A 50 -3.92 -34.95 -3.59
N VAL A 51 -5.11 -35.58 -3.61
CA VAL A 51 -5.64 -36.32 -2.44
C VAL A 51 -4.96 -37.68 -2.28
N VAL A 52 -4.62 -38.37 -3.37
CA VAL A 52 -3.99 -39.71 -3.30
C VAL A 52 -2.52 -39.64 -2.86
N ALA A 53 -1.79 -38.57 -3.20
CA ALA A 53 -0.40 -38.38 -2.76
C ALA A 53 -0.27 -38.08 -1.24
N GLY A 54 -1.30 -37.51 -0.61
CA GLY A 54 -1.30 -37.20 0.83
C GLY A 54 -1.53 -38.42 1.73
N VAL A 55 -2.27 -39.42 1.25
CA VAL A 55 -2.66 -40.60 2.08
C VAL A 55 -1.54 -41.65 2.16
N ILE A 56 -0.62 -41.69 1.18
CA ILE A 56 0.43 -42.72 1.13
C ILE A 56 1.62 -42.41 2.07
N SER A 57 1.81 -41.16 2.51
CA SER A 57 2.90 -40.79 3.43
C SER A 57 2.63 -41.08 4.92
N PHE A 58 1.45 -41.58 5.29
CA PHE A 58 1.09 -41.76 6.71
C PHE A 58 1.35 -43.19 7.26
N SER A 59 1.78 -44.13 6.42
CA SER A 59 1.81 -45.57 6.77
C SER A 59 3.18 -46.11 7.17
N ALA A 60 4.12 -45.28 7.65
CA ALA A 60 5.47 -45.77 7.96
C ALA A 60 6.20 -45.00 9.08
N LEU A 61 5.69 -45.01 10.32
CA LEU A 61 6.53 -44.74 11.49
C LEU A 61 6.26 -45.75 12.62
N LYS A 62 7.11 -46.79 12.63
CA LYS A 62 7.25 -47.77 13.72
C LYS A 62 7.82 -47.10 14.97
N LYS A 63 7.26 -47.50 16.12
CA LYS A 63 7.65 -47.10 17.49
C LYS A 63 9.16 -47.30 17.73
N LYS A 64 9.89 -46.23 18.04
CA LYS A 64 11.21 -46.26 18.67
C LYS A 64 11.05 -45.75 20.10
N LYS A 65 11.42 -46.56 21.09
CA LYS A 65 11.45 -46.17 22.52
C LYS A 65 12.40 -44.98 22.66
N VAL A 66 11.86 -43.82 23.03
CA VAL A 66 12.63 -42.63 23.42
C VAL A 66 12.66 -42.59 24.94
N THR A 67 13.88 -42.62 25.47
CA THR A 67 14.23 -42.43 26.89
C THR A 67 13.81 -41.05 27.37
N SER A 68 13.32 -41.00 28.62
CA SER A 68 12.82 -39.80 29.30
C SER A 68 13.92 -38.74 29.49
N ALA A 69 13.86 -37.68 28.70
CA ALA A 69 14.54 -36.41 28.97
C ALA A 69 13.52 -35.26 28.74
N SER A 70 13.24 -34.53 29.81
CA SER A 70 12.56 -33.21 29.89
C SER A 70 11.55 -32.84 28.79
N LEU A 71 10.28 -33.10 29.10
CA LEU A 71 9.14 -32.56 28.35
C LEU A 71 9.04 -31.02 28.47
N GLN A 72 9.51 -30.29 27.44
CA GLN A 72 8.96 -28.97 27.07
C GLN A 72 8.40 -28.92 25.62
N PRO A 73 7.60 -29.90 25.14
CA PRO A 73 7.13 -29.91 23.75
C PRO A 73 6.10 -28.81 23.43
N LYS A 74 5.33 -28.30 24.40
CA LYS A 74 4.29 -27.28 24.15
C LYS A 74 4.86 -25.93 23.73
N GLN A 75 5.98 -25.51 24.32
CA GLN A 75 6.62 -24.23 23.99
C GLN A 75 7.33 -24.28 22.63
N ALA A 76 8.02 -25.38 22.33
CA ALA A 76 8.68 -25.57 21.03
C ALA A 76 7.69 -25.62 19.86
N LEU A 77 6.56 -26.31 20.02
CA LEU A 77 5.50 -26.36 19.00
C LEU A 77 4.83 -25.00 18.81
N SER A 78 4.50 -24.29 19.90
CA SER A 78 3.91 -22.94 19.84
C SER A 78 4.84 -21.94 19.15
N GLN A 79 6.14 -21.96 19.48
CA GLN A 79 7.12 -21.09 18.86
C GLN A 79 7.36 -21.43 17.39
N ASN A 80 7.35 -22.72 17.04
CA ASN A 80 7.52 -23.13 15.64
C ASN A 80 6.30 -22.73 14.81
N SER A 81 5.07 -22.92 15.32
CA SER A 81 3.85 -22.44 14.66
C SER A 81 3.84 -20.92 14.52
N GLN A 82 4.21 -20.16 15.56
CA GLN A 82 4.30 -18.69 15.49
C GLN A 82 5.36 -18.20 14.49
N ARG A 83 6.50 -18.88 14.40
CA ARG A 83 7.54 -18.57 13.42
C ARG A 83 7.08 -18.85 11.99
N VAL A 84 6.36 -19.95 11.77
CA VAL A 84 5.76 -20.27 10.47
C VAL A 84 4.73 -19.20 10.09
N THR A 85 3.83 -18.81 11.00
CA THR A 85 2.83 -17.77 10.72
C THR A 85 3.47 -16.39 10.46
N GLN A 86 4.57 -16.07 11.14
CA GLN A 86 5.29 -14.82 10.92
C GLN A 86 6.00 -14.81 9.56
N ALA A 87 6.66 -15.92 9.19
CA ALA A 87 7.31 -16.05 7.89
C ALA A 87 6.30 -15.97 6.74
N GLU A 88 5.14 -16.62 6.89
CA GLU A 88 4.03 -16.54 5.93
C GLU A 88 3.49 -15.11 5.80
N PHE A 89 3.31 -14.40 6.93
CA PHE A 89 2.91 -13.00 6.94
C PHE A 89 3.90 -12.11 6.18
N ASP A 90 5.20 -12.24 6.47
CA ASP A 90 6.25 -11.45 5.82
C ASP A 90 6.34 -11.76 4.32
N GLN A 91 6.18 -13.04 3.94
CA GLN A 91 6.13 -13.45 2.53
C GLN A 91 4.95 -12.81 1.80
N LEU A 92 3.73 -12.87 2.37
CA LEU A 92 2.54 -12.27 1.77
C LEU A 92 2.71 -10.76 1.57
N LYS A 93 3.33 -10.05 2.52
CA LYS A 93 3.64 -8.63 2.39
C LYS A 93 4.62 -8.35 1.25
N GLN A 94 5.68 -9.15 1.13
CA GLN A 94 6.65 -9.00 0.04
C GLN A 94 6.01 -9.23 -1.33
N GLU A 95 5.26 -10.32 -1.48
CA GLU A 95 4.54 -10.61 -2.72
C GLU A 95 3.53 -9.52 -3.09
N ALA A 96 2.82 -8.97 -2.11
CA ALA A 96 1.91 -7.85 -2.31
C ALA A 96 2.62 -6.59 -2.83
N LEU A 97 3.81 -6.29 -2.29
CA LEU A 97 4.61 -5.14 -2.71
C LEU A 97 5.16 -5.31 -4.12
N GLU A 98 5.64 -6.50 -4.48
CA GLU A 98 6.10 -6.78 -5.84
C GLU A 98 4.94 -6.73 -6.84
N ALA A 99 3.77 -7.30 -6.50
CA ALA A 99 2.56 -7.15 -7.30
C ALA A 99 2.17 -5.68 -7.49
N TYR A 100 2.26 -4.87 -6.44
CA TYR A 100 1.97 -3.43 -6.52
C TYR A 100 2.94 -2.68 -7.45
N LYS A 101 4.25 -2.97 -7.36
CA LYS A 101 5.28 -2.39 -8.25
C LYS A 101 5.07 -2.80 -9.71
N ALA A 102 4.60 -4.03 -9.92
CA ALA A 102 4.23 -4.57 -11.23
C ALA A 102 2.85 -4.10 -11.74
N ASP A 103 2.19 -3.19 -11.01
CA ASP A 103 0.85 -2.67 -11.30
C ASP A 103 -0.28 -3.73 -11.30
N GLN A 104 -0.04 -4.87 -10.66
CA GLN A 104 -1.01 -5.96 -10.48
C GLN A 104 -1.87 -5.70 -9.24
N LEU A 105 -2.72 -4.67 -9.30
CA LEU A 105 -3.46 -4.15 -8.14
C LEU A 105 -4.36 -5.19 -7.46
N GLU A 106 -5.04 -6.06 -8.23
CA GLU A 106 -5.88 -7.13 -7.66
C GLU A 106 -5.06 -8.17 -6.90
N LEU A 107 -3.88 -8.53 -7.42
CA LEU A 107 -2.98 -9.46 -6.74
C LEU A 107 -2.44 -8.82 -5.46
N ALA A 108 -1.99 -7.57 -5.53
CA ALA A 108 -1.52 -6.82 -4.36
C ALA A 108 -2.60 -6.74 -3.27
N TRP A 109 -3.84 -6.41 -3.66
CA TRP A 109 -4.99 -6.37 -2.75
C TRP A 109 -5.23 -7.72 -2.09
N THR A 110 -5.24 -8.80 -2.87
CA THR A 110 -5.46 -10.17 -2.39
C THR A 110 -4.40 -10.57 -1.37
N LYS A 111 -3.13 -10.30 -1.67
CA LYS A 111 -1.99 -10.66 -0.81
C LYS A 111 -1.94 -9.84 0.48
N PHE A 112 -2.17 -8.52 0.42
CA PHE A 112 -2.30 -7.71 1.63
C PHE A 112 -3.49 -8.14 2.49
N THR A 113 -4.64 -8.44 1.87
CA THR A 113 -5.82 -8.92 2.62
C THR A 113 -5.53 -10.25 3.31
N ALA A 114 -4.84 -11.18 2.64
CA ALA A 114 -4.39 -12.42 3.26
C ALA A 114 -3.43 -12.16 4.44
N ALA A 115 -2.49 -11.23 4.30
CA ALA A 115 -1.61 -10.84 5.41
C ALA A 115 -2.40 -10.28 6.60
N THR A 116 -3.46 -9.50 6.38
CA THR A 116 -4.30 -8.98 7.47
C THR A 116 -5.06 -10.06 8.24
N ALA A 117 -5.27 -11.23 7.63
CA ALA A 117 -5.87 -12.37 8.31
C ALA A 117 -4.90 -13.06 9.28
N LEU A 118 -3.59 -12.92 9.06
CA LEU A 118 -2.54 -13.43 9.94
C LEU A 118 -2.17 -12.43 11.04
N ASP A 119 -1.99 -11.17 10.68
CA ASP A 119 -1.79 -10.07 11.63
C ASP A 119 -2.49 -8.79 11.16
N ASN A 120 -3.44 -8.34 11.97
CA ASN A 120 -4.23 -7.13 11.73
C ASN A 120 -3.78 -5.93 12.57
N LYS A 121 -2.65 -6.03 13.27
CA LYS A 121 -2.12 -4.99 14.17
C LYS A 121 -0.97 -4.20 13.56
N ASP A 122 -0.52 -4.55 12.36
CA ASP A 122 0.51 -3.80 11.64
C ASP A 122 -0.11 -2.56 10.93
N PRO A 123 0.19 -1.31 11.38
CA PRO A 123 -0.32 -0.10 10.74
C PRO A 123 0.22 0.09 9.31
N GLU A 124 1.44 -0.40 9.00
CA GLU A 124 2.03 -0.26 7.66
C GLU A 124 1.24 -1.10 6.66
N LEU A 125 0.80 -2.29 7.05
CA LEU A 125 -0.05 -3.14 6.23
C LEU A 125 -1.38 -2.48 5.88
N TRP A 126 -2.06 -1.88 6.87
CA TRP A 126 -3.30 -1.14 6.62
C TRP A 126 -3.09 0.09 5.74
N ASN A 127 -2.01 0.84 5.95
CA ASN A 127 -1.65 1.95 5.06
C ASN A 127 -1.45 1.47 3.61
N ASN A 128 -0.74 0.36 3.40
CA ASN A 128 -0.50 -0.17 2.06
C ASN A 128 -1.78 -0.66 1.39
N LEU A 129 -2.65 -1.33 2.14
CA LEU A 129 -3.97 -1.75 1.67
C LEU A 129 -4.81 -0.53 1.23
N GLY A 130 -4.75 0.57 1.98
CA GLY A 130 -5.38 1.84 1.61
C GLY A 130 -4.82 2.44 0.33
N VAL A 131 -3.49 2.41 0.15
CA VAL A 131 -2.83 2.87 -1.09
C VAL A 131 -3.29 2.04 -2.29
N VAL A 132 -3.35 0.71 -2.18
CA VAL A 132 -3.85 -0.18 -3.25
C VAL A 132 -5.31 0.14 -3.58
N SER A 133 -6.19 0.25 -2.57
CA SER A 133 -7.60 0.61 -2.77
C SER A 133 -7.77 1.96 -3.46
N ARG A 134 -6.99 2.97 -3.07
CA ARG A 134 -7.03 4.29 -3.71
C ARG A 134 -6.65 4.21 -5.19
N ARG A 135 -5.65 3.40 -5.54
CA ARG A 135 -5.26 3.18 -6.95
C ARG A 135 -6.31 2.40 -7.74
N GLN A 136 -7.02 1.47 -7.10
CA GLN A 136 -8.20 0.81 -7.66
C GLN A 136 -9.43 1.73 -7.73
N LYS A 137 -9.30 3.02 -7.35
CA LYS A 137 -10.40 4.00 -7.26
C LYS A 137 -11.48 3.63 -6.25
N ASN A 138 -11.22 2.69 -5.34
CA ASN A 138 -12.11 2.36 -4.23
C ASN A 138 -11.86 3.30 -3.05
N ILE A 139 -12.41 4.51 -3.12
CA ILE A 139 -12.17 5.58 -2.16
C ILE A 139 -12.62 5.21 -0.75
N LYS A 140 -13.78 4.56 -0.62
CA LYS A 140 -14.31 4.13 0.69
C LYS A 140 -13.39 3.13 1.38
N LYS A 141 -12.94 2.09 0.68
CA LYS A 141 -12.00 1.11 1.26
C LYS A 141 -10.65 1.74 1.60
N ALA A 142 -10.21 2.71 0.81
CA ALA A 142 -8.97 3.44 1.09
C ALA A 142 -9.09 4.21 2.42
N GLU A 143 -10.18 4.95 2.61
CA GLU A 143 -10.47 5.67 3.84
C GLU A 143 -10.48 4.74 5.07
N GLU A 144 -11.25 3.65 5.01
CA GLU A 144 -11.35 2.67 6.10
C GLU A 144 -9.97 2.08 6.47
N ALA A 145 -9.14 1.79 5.47
CA ALA A 145 -7.82 1.23 5.68
C ALA A 145 -6.86 2.27 6.31
N PHE A 146 -6.86 3.52 5.85
CA PHE A 146 -6.04 4.57 6.48
C PHE A 146 -6.49 4.90 7.90
N GLN A 147 -7.80 4.94 8.16
CA GLN A 147 -8.33 5.11 9.52
C GLN A 147 -7.91 3.97 10.44
N LYS A 148 -7.89 2.72 9.97
CA LYS A 148 -7.35 1.58 10.75
C LYS A 148 -5.86 1.74 11.03
N ALA A 149 -5.07 2.15 10.03
CA ALA A 149 -3.64 2.44 10.24
C ALA A 149 -3.42 3.50 11.33
N LEU A 150 -4.22 4.57 11.32
CA LEU A 150 -4.15 5.66 12.30
C LEU A 150 -4.70 5.26 13.68
N LYS A 151 -5.65 4.34 13.76
CA LYS A 151 -6.10 3.77 15.03
C LYS A 151 -5.00 2.95 15.71
N LEU A 152 -4.20 2.23 14.92
CA LEU A 152 -3.06 1.44 15.41
C LEU A 152 -1.83 2.30 15.70
N ARG A 153 -1.61 3.35 14.90
CA ARG A 153 -0.51 4.32 15.06
C ARG A 153 -1.02 5.74 14.78
N PRO A 154 -1.47 6.49 15.82
CA PRO A 154 -2.02 7.84 15.65
C PRO A 154 -1.01 8.88 15.13
N GLU A 155 0.28 8.63 15.33
CA GLU A 155 1.41 9.45 14.88
C GLU A 155 2.07 8.81 13.65
N TYR A 156 1.30 8.64 12.58
CA TYR A 156 1.77 8.05 11.33
C TYR A 156 1.63 9.06 10.18
N PRO A 157 2.67 9.88 9.90
CA PRO A 157 2.60 10.95 8.90
C PRO A 157 2.09 10.47 7.54
N GLU A 158 2.57 9.32 7.06
CA GLU A 158 2.18 8.79 5.76
C GLU A 158 0.70 8.43 5.68
N ALA A 159 0.14 7.82 6.73
CA ALA A 159 -1.28 7.49 6.78
C ALA A 159 -2.15 8.76 6.92
N LEU A 160 -1.68 9.78 7.67
CA LEU A 160 -2.34 11.09 7.76
C LEU A 160 -2.41 11.77 6.38
N HIS A 161 -1.27 11.86 5.68
CA HIS A 161 -1.19 12.40 4.33
C HIS A 161 -2.09 11.62 3.37
N ASN A 162 -2.03 10.29 3.40
CA ASN A 162 -2.81 9.47 2.48
C ASN A 162 -4.33 9.58 2.73
N LEU A 163 -4.76 9.67 3.99
CA LEU A 163 -6.14 9.96 4.35
C LEU A 163 -6.53 11.37 3.89
N ALA A 164 -5.68 12.38 4.07
CA ALA A 164 -5.95 13.73 3.59
C ALA A 164 -6.18 13.77 2.08
N VAL A 165 -5.38 13.06 1.29
CA VAL A 165 -5.59 12.95 -0.17
C VAL A 165 -6.93 12.30 -0.51
N VAL A 166 -7.40 11.34 0.31
CA VAL A 166 -8.76 10.78 0.17
C VAL A 166 -9.81 11.83 0.51
N LYS A 167 -9.63 12.60 1.58
CA LYS A 167 -10.53 13.69 1.98
C LYS A 167 -10.62 14.80 0.93
N MET A 168 -9.51 15.18 0.31
CA MET A 168 -9.50 16.11 -0.83
C MET A 168 -10.33 15.59 -2.01
N LYS A 169 -10.26 14.28 -2.31
CA LYS A 169 -11.09 13.66 -3.37
C LYS A 169 -12.58 13.60 -3.01
N GLN A 170 -12.91 13.67 -1.73
CA GLN A 170 -14.26 13.76 -1.22
C GLN A 170 -14.69 15.22 -0.99
N GLU A 171 -13.87 16.19 -1.38
CA GLU A 171 -14.10 17.62 -1.19
C GLU A 171 -14.21 18.05 0.29
N ALA A 172 -13.76 17.19 1.21
CA ALA A 172 -13.66 17.48 2.64
C ALA A 172 -12.34 18.22 2.95
N TYR A 173 -12.21 19.44 2.44
CA TYR A 173 -10.96 20.20 2.40
C TYR A 173 -10.43 20.60 3.79
N ASP A 174 -11.31 20.96 4.73
CA ASP A 174 -10.87 21.35 6.08
C ASP A 174 -10.34 20.15 6.87
N GLU A 175 -10.97 18.98 6.75
CA GLU A 175 -10.45 17.74 7.35
C GLU A 175 -9.11 17.34 6.72
N ALA A 176 -8.98 17.49 5.40
CA ALA A 176 -7.73 17.23 4.70
C ALA A 176 -6.60 18.16 5.19
N GLN A 177 -6.88 19.44 5.36
CA GLN A 177 -5.91 20.41 5.87
C GLN A 177 -5.41 20.02 7.26
N GLN A 178 -6.31 19.74 8.20
CA GLN A 178 -5.94 19.33 9.57
C GLN A 178 -5.05 18.08 9.59
N LEU A 179 -5.36 17.09 8.75
CA LEU A 179 -4.57 15.87 8.63
C LEU A 179 -3.16 16.16 8.07
N LEU A 180 -3.04 17.03 7.07
CA LEU A 180 -1.75 17.41 6.48
C LEU A 180 -0.91 18.25 7.43
N GLU A 181 -1.52 19.20 8.14
CA GLU A 181 -0.85 20.01 9.18
C GLU A 181 -0.29 19.11 10.28
N LYS A 182 -1.06 18.11 10.73
CA LYS A 182 -0.57 17.10 11.67
C LYS A 182 0.59 16.28 11.08
N ALA A 183 0.52 15.92 9.79
CA ALA A 183 1.59 15.16 9.13
C ALA A 183 2.92 15.94 9.07
N VAL A 184 2.88 17.25 8.74
CA VAL A 184 4.09 18.09 8.71
C VAL A 184 4.59 18.47 10.11
N ALA A 185 3.70 18.55 11.11
CA ALA A 185 4.11 18.73 12.50
C ALA A 185 4.89 17.51 13.03
N LEU A 186 4.49 16.30 12.64
CA LEU A 186 5.19 15.06 13.00
C LEU A 186 6.45 14.81 12.15
N ASN A 187 6.46 15.30 10.90
CA ASN A 187 7.62 15.22 10.02
C ASN A 187 7.77 16.51 9.21
N ALA A 188 8.59 17.42 9.73
CA ALA A 188 8.86 18.73 9.14
C ALA A 188 9.57 18.68 7.77
N THR A 189 9.95 17.49 7.29
CA THR A 189 10.56 17.28 5.95
C THR A 189 9.63 16.55 5.00
N TYR A 190 8.35 16.38 5.34
CA TYR A 190 7.41 15.64 4.52
C TYR A 190 6.92 16.45 3.31
N ALA A 191 7.73 16.47 2.26
CA ALA A 191 7.49 17.23 1.04
C ALA A 191 6.09 17.02 0.45
N GLU A 192 5.64 15.78 0.29
CA GLU A 192 4.31 15.49 -0.30
C GLU A 192 3.14 16.09 0.50
N ALA A 193 3.28 16.23 1.82
CA ALA A 193 2.28 16.89 2.63
C ALA A 193 2.28 18.41 2.39
N PHE A 194 3.44 19.04 2.29
CA PHE A 194 3.55 20.45 1.90
C PHE A 194 2.96 20.73 0.52
N PHE A 195 3.18 19.84 -0.46
CA PHE A 195 2.58 19.98 -1.78
C PHE A 195 1.04 20.03 -1.72
N HIS A 196 0.40 19.12 -0.98
CA HIS A 196 -1.05 19.13 -0.86
C HIS A 196 -1.57 20.31 -0.02
N LEU A 197 -0.81 20.77 0.98
CA LEU A 197 -1.14 22.02 1.69
C LEU A 197 -1.09 23.24 0.78
N ALA A 198 -0.10 23.31 -0.13
CA ALA A 198 -0.02 24.38 -1.13
C ALA A 198 -1.24 24.38 -2.05
N LEU A 199 -1.68 23.21 -2.52
CA LEU A 199 -2.89 23.07 -3.34
C LEU A 199 -4.16 23.52 -2.61
N LEU A 200 -4.28 23.19 -1.31
CA LEU A 200 -5.41 23.65 -0.49
C LEU A 200 -5.38 25.16 -0.24
N ALA A 201 -4.19 25.74 -0.06
CA ALA A 201 -4.02 27.18 0.08
C ALA A 201 -4.35 27.93 -1.22
N GLU A 202 -3.93 27.42 -2.39
CA GLU A 202 -4.35 27.96 -3.70
C GLU A 202 -5.87 27.95 -3.85
N GLN A 203 -6.52 26.85 -3.47
CA GLN A 203 -7.97 26.73 -3.54
C GLN A 203 -8.70 27.74 -2.63
N LYS A 204 -8.06 28.15 -1.53
CA LYS A 204 -8.55 29.19 -0.61
C LYS A 204 -8.11 30.60 -1.03
N GLU A 205 -7.44 30.74 -2.18
CA GLU A 205 -6.85 32.00 -2.66
C GLU A 205 -5.82 32.61 -1.69
N ASP A 206 -5.27 31.82 -0.76
CA ASP A 206 -4.20 32.23 0.16
C ASP A 206 -2.84 32.07 -0.54
N VAL A 207 -2.56 33.02 -1.42
CA VAL A 207 -1.35 33.07 -2.27
C VAL A 207 -0.07 32.99 -1.42
N LYS A 208 -0.02 33.74 -0.31
CA LYS A 208 1.16 33.82 0.54
C LYS A 208 1.48 32.47 1.16
N THR A 209 0.49 31.80 1.73
CA THR A 209 0.66 30.50 2.37
C THR A 209 0.96 29.41 1.33
N ALA A 210 0.30 29.46 0.17
CA ALA A 210 0.56 28.54 -0.95
C ALA A 210 2.02 28.62 -1.42
N HIS A 211 2.54 29.82 -1.63
CA HIS A 211 3.93 30.04 -2.02
C HIS A 211 4.93 29.43 -1.01
N GLU A 212 4.73 29.68 0.29
CA GLU A 212 5.62 29.13 1.33
C GLU A 212 5.58 27.59 1.34
N TYR A 213 4.39 26.99 1.23
CA TYR A 213 4.28 25.52 1.18
C TYR A 213 4.95 24.92 -0.06
N TYR A 214 4.87 25.56 -1.24
CA TYR A 214 5.63 25.10 -2.39
C TYR A 214 7.14 25.20 -2.18
N ARG A 215 7.63 26.26 -1.52
CA ARG A 215 9.05 26.37 -1.17
C ARG A 215 9.49 25.23 -0.25
N GLN A 216 8.69 24.89 0.76
CA GLN A 216 8.98 23.75 1.65
C GLN A 216 8.96 22.41 0.89
N PHE A 217 7.99 22.21 -0.01
CA PHE A 217 7.99 21.04 -0.90
C PHE A 217 9.29 20.94 -1.71
N LEU A 218 9.67 22.01 -2.42
CA LEU A 218 10.86 22.03 -3.27
C LEU A 218 12.16 21.81 -2.49
N LYS A 219 12.23 22.30 -1.25
CA LYS A 219 13.37 22.12 -0.34
C LYS A 219 13.55 20.68 0.11
N HIS A 220 12.45 19.96 0.35
CA HIS A 220 12.47 18.64 0.97
C HIS A 220 12.15 17.47 0.03
N GLN A 221 11.78 17.74 -1.22
CA GLN A 221 11.44 16.71 -2.20
C GLN A 221 12.60 15.72 -2.41
N LYS A 222 12.25 14.44 -2.58
CA LYS A 222 13.21 13.37 -2.89
C LYS A 222 12.80 12.70 -4.21
N GLN A 223 13.73 12.68 -5.17
CA GLN A 223 13.63 11.96 -6.44
C GLN A 223 12.25 12.08 -7.10
N MET A 224 11.94 13.27 -7.66
CA MET A 224 10.74 13.49 -8.47
C MET A 224 11.12 13.68 -9.95
N PRO A 225 10.20 13.39 -10.91
CA PRO A 225 10.46 13.67 -12.31
C PRO A 225 10.77 15.16 -12.54
N PRO A 226 11.81 15.52 -13.34
CA PRO A 226 12.19 16.92 -13.55
C PRO A 226 11.02 17.81 -13.99
N HIS A 227 10.22 17.35 -14.97
CA HIS A 227 9.06 18.09 -15.47
C HIS A 227 8.00 18.40 -14.40
N PHE A 228 7.85 17.52 -13.40
CA PHE A 228 6.93 17.76 -12.29
C PHE A 228 7.46 18.89 -11.41
N LEU A 229 8.77 18.86 -11.11
CA LEU A 229 9.42 19.91 -10.33
C LEU A 229 9.39 21.26 -11.05
N ASP A 230 9.57 21.28 -12.37
CA ASP A 230 9.49 22.50 -13.17
C ASP A 230 8.12 23.17 -13.04
N ARG A 231 7.03 22.41 -13.17
CA ARG A 231 5.67 22.95 -12.96
C ARG A 231 5.44 23.45 -11.54
N VAL A 232 5.99 22.79 -10.53
CA VAL A 232 5.86 23.27 -9.14
C VAL A 232 6.65 24.55 -8.93
N ARG A 233 7.82 24.69 -9.56
CA ARG A 233 8.59 25.95 -9.54
C ARG A 233 7.84 27.07 -10.24
N GLU A 234 7.28 26.81 -11.42
CA GLU A 234 6.46 27.78 -12.15
C GLU A 234 5.27 28.27 -11.32
N ARG A 235 4.56 27.34 -10.66
CA ARG A 235 3.48 27.69 -9.72
C ARG A 235 3.96 28.53 -8.55
N ALA A 236 5.08 28.15 -7.93
CA ALA A 236 5.65 28.92 -6.82
C ALA A 236 6.02 30.35 -7.25
N LEU A 237 6.68 30.49 -8.40
CA LEU A 237 7.06 31.80 -8.98
C LEU A 237 5.84 32.68 -9.28
N ALA A 238 4.75 32.09 -9.78
CA ALA A 238 3.52 32.82 -10.06
C ALA A 238 2.80 33.32 -8.80
N LEU A 239 3.18 32.83 -7.62
CA LEU A 239 2.62 33.17 -6.31
C LEU A 239 3.58 34.03 -5.48
N GLU A 240 4.66 34.55 -6.07
CA GLU A 240 5.55 35.48 -5.37
C GLU A 240 4.76 36.73 -4.91
N PRO A 241 4.86 37.10 -3.61
CA PRO A 241 4.08 38.19 -3.02
C PRO A 241 4.56 39.59 -3.41
#